data_AF-A0A563DWU7-F1
#
_entry.id   AF-A0A563DWU7-F1
#
_cell.length_a   1.000
_cell.length_b   1.000
_cell.length_c   1.000
_cell.angle_alpha   90.00
_cell.angle_beta   90.00
_cell.angle_gamma   90.00
#
_symmetry.space_group_name_H-M   'P 1'
#
loop_
_entity.id
_entity.type
_entity.pdbx_description
1 polymer ?
#
loop_
_entity_poly.entity_id
_entity_poly.type
_entity_poly.pdbx_seq_one_letter_code
_entity_poly.pdbx_strand_id
1 'polypeptide(L)'
;MSDREKERSRRAVELPRNPTPLARQARDTFEVVAKPAMVDFDQADWDRLASQRVEFNRDVQVESVLTMLAASESEPSFGYQINNYQHCLQAATMTYLDGLDEEDVVVALLHDVGFVVCPERHGVFAAELMGGYVSERNYWMLRHHQSFLDTHGGSHSDGAVDRQASDRWRGHEHYEWTKEFVYRYDQGAINPRYENAPLEFFRPMVQRIFARPAQPLTLD
;
A
#
# COMPACT_ATOMS: atom_id res chain seq x y z
N MET A 1 40.30 -34.55 2.58
CA MET A 1 39.91 -33.19 2.96
C MET A 1 40.99 -32.63 3.86
N SER A 2 41.61 -31.55 3.43
CA SER A 2 42.84 -30.99 4.01
C SER A 2 42.53 -30.25 5.32
N ASP A 3 43.47 -30.20 6.26
CA ASP A 3 43.33 -29.44 7.52
C ASP A 3 42.99 -27.95 7.29
N ARG A 4 43.26 -27.41 6.08
CA ARG A 4 42.82 -26.08 5.65
C ARG A 4 41.30 -25.91 5.48
N GLU A 5 40.55 -26.99 5.23
CA GLU A 5 39.07 -26.96 5.18
C GLU A 5 38.45 -26.98 6.58
N LYS A 6 39.12 -27.59 7.57
CA LYS A 6 38.70 -27.54 8.98
C LYS A 6 39.01 -26.20 9.63
N GLU A 7 40.06 -25.50 9.19
CA GLU A 7 40.47 -24.21 9.76
C GLU A 7 39.63 -23.04 9.24
N ARG A 8 39.03 -23.14 8.04
CA ARG A 8 37.97 -22.21 7.58
C ARG A 8 36.68 -22.29 8.41
N SER A 9 36.49 -23.35 9.21
CA SER A 9 35.32 -23.57 10.05
C SER A 9 35.42 -22.99 11.47
N ARG A 10 36.52 -22.29 11.82
CA ARG A 10 36.71 -21.75 13.19
C ARG A 10 37.24 -20.33 13.20
N ARG A 11 36.44 -19.42 12.67
CA ARG A 11 36.21 -18.13 13.32
C ARG A 11 34.72 -17.87 13.28
N ALA A 12 33.99 -18.58 14.14
CA ALA A 12 32.67 -18.12 14.53
C ALA A 12 32.91 -16.75 15.17
N VAL A 13 32.72 -15.68 14.38
CA VAL A 13 32.53 -14.36 14.94
C VAL A 13 31.35 -14.55 15.89
N GLU A 14 31.61 -14.41 17.19
CA GLU A 14 30.56 -14.50 18.21
C GLU A 14 29.61 -13.34 17.91
N LEU A 15 28.52 -13.64 17.19
CA LEU A 15 27.58 -12.62 16.76
C LEU A 15 26.93 -12.04 18.02
N PRO A 16 26.75 -10.72 18.08
CA PRO A 16 26.14 -10.08 19.24
C PRO A 16 24.78 -10.73 19.50
N ARG A 17 24.56 -11.17 20.74
CA ARG A 17 23.27 -11.74 21.19
C ARG A 17 22.14 -10.71 21.21
N ASN A 18 22.50 -9.43 21.13
CA ASN A 18 21.57 -8.31 21.17
C ASN A 18 21.25 -7.83 19.74
N PRO A 19 20.00 -7.39 19.48
CA PRO A 19 19.64 -6.76 18.23
C PRO A 19 20.56 -5.58 17.88
N THR A 20 20.72 -5.32 16.60
CA THR A 20 21.41 -4.09 16.14
C THR A 20 20.62 -2.85 16.61
N PRO A 21 21.25 -1.67 16.68
CA PRO A 21 20.57 -0.45 17.13
C PRO A 21 19.29 -0.11 16.33
N LEU A 22 19.22 -0.51 15.06
CA LEU A 22 18.05 -0.32 14.20
C LEU A 22 17.00 -1.44 14.33
N ALA A 23 17.38 -2.61 14.84
CA ALA A 23 16.48 -3.73 15.11
C ALA A 23 15.79 -3.59 16.48
N ARG A 24 15.41 -2.35 16.85
CA ARG A 24 14.65 -2.10 18.08
C ARG A 24 13.33 -2.86 18.00
N GLN A 25 13.00 -3.59 19.05
CA GLN A 25 11.73 -4.28 19.14
C GLN A 25 10.58 -3.26 19.23
N ALA A 26 9.45 -3.57 18.60
CA ALA A 26 8.25 -2.74 18.69
C ALA A 26 7.68 -2.67 20.13
N ARG A 27 8.00 -3.67 20.95
CA ARG A 27 7.60 -3.78 22.37
C ARG A 27 8.76 -4.34 23.17
N ASP A 28 8.87 -3.92 24.43
CA ASP A 28 9.86 -4.47 25.38
C ASP A 28 9.57 -5.94 25.75
N THR A 29 8.34 -6.41 25.50
CA THR A 29 7.90 -7.79 25.73
C THR A 29 8.26 -8.74 24.59
N PHE A 30 8.72 -8.23 23.43
CA PHE A 30 9.07 -9.08 22.32
C PHE A 30 10.39 -9.80 22.63
N GLU A 31 10.48 -11.07 22.25
CA GLU A 31 11.67 -11.88 22.40
C GLU A 31 12.40 -11.99 21.06
N VAL A 32 13.73 -12.09 21.11
CA VAL A 32 14.59 -12.22 19.93
C VAL A 32 15.00 -13.67 19.74
N VAL A 33 14.85 -14.16 18.51
CA VAL A 33 15.51 -15.38 18.05
C VAL A 33 16.98 -15.03 17.78
N ALA A 34 17.87 -15.42 18.70
CA ALA A 34 19.30 -15.09 18.63
C ALA A 34 20.09 -15.92 17.61
N LYS A 35 19.44 -16.86 16.92
CA LYS A 35 20.05 -17.68 15.87
C LYS A 35 20.23 -16.81 14.61
N PRO A 36 21.43 -16.79 13.98
CA PRO A 36 21.74 -15.84 12.93
C PRO A 36 21.24 -16.25 11.54
N ALA A 37 20.81 -17.51 11.36
CA ALA A 37 20.29 -18.02 10.11
C ALA A 37 18.94 -18.71 10.34
N MET A 38 17.96 -18.41 9.48
CA MET A 38 16.61 -18.99 9.58
C MET A 38 16.60 -20.52 9.45
N VAL A 39 17.61 -21.11 8.79
CA VAL A 39 17.76 -22.57 8.69
C VAL A 39 17.99 -23.25 10.05
N ASP A 40 18.50 -22.50 11.04
CA ASP A 40 18.75 -23.02 12.39
C ASP A 40 17.52 -22.89 13.31
N PHE A 41 16.44 -22.26 12.84
CA PHE A 41 15.24 -21.99 13.65
C PHE A 41 14.49 -23.30 13.89
N ASP A 42 14.08 -23.51 15.13
CA ASP A 42 13.21 -24.63 15.48
C ASP A 42 11.74 -24.18 15.60
N GLN A 43 10.84 -25.12 15.89
CA GLN A 43 9.41 -24.82 16.01
C GLN A 43 9.13 -23.73 17.06
N ALA A 44 9.86 -23.72 18.18
CA ALA A 44 9.64 -22.74 19.25
C ALA A 44 10.05 -21.32 18.80
N ASP A 45 11.10 -21.19 17.98
CA ASP A 45 11.46 -19.92 17.37
C ASP A 45 10.37 -19.42 16.42
N TRP A 46 9.80 -20.30 15.59
CA TRP A 46 8.72 -19.94 14.67
C TRP A 46 7.44 -19.56 15.40
N ASP A 47 7.04 -20.30 16.43
CA ASP A 47 5.86 -20.00 17.24
C ASP A 47 6.00 -18.66 17.96
N ARG A 48 7.21 -18.37 18.49
CA ARG A 48 7.54 -17.06 19.06
C ARG A 48 7.36 -15.94 18.03
N LEU A 49 7.99 -16.07 16.86
CA LEU A 49 7.88 -15.06 15.79
C LEU A 49 6.43 -14.88 15.30
N ALA A 50 5.67 -15.96 15.19
CA ALA A 50 4.27 -15.92 14.77
C ALA A 50 3.39 -15.16 15.77
N SER A 51 3.55 -15.42 17.06
CA SER A 51 2.80 -14.72 18.11
C SER A 51 3.08 -13.21 18.12
N GLN A 52 4.36 -12.83 18.00
CA GLN A 52 4.79 -11.42 17.97
C GLN A 52 4.39 -10.71 16.67
N ARG A 53 4.34 -11.43 15.54
CA ARG A 53 3.95 -10.86 14.23
C ARG A 53 2.52 -10.33 14.23
N VAL A 54 1.59 -11.01 14.88
CA VAL A 54 0.19 -10.55 14.95
C VAL A 54 0.10 -9.20 15.63
N GLU A 55 0.76 -9.02 16.78
CA GLU A 55 0.79 -7.75 17.49
C GLU A 55 1.57 -6.68 16.71
N PHE A 56 2.74 -7.04 16.14
CA PHE A 56 3.54 -6.13 15.32
C PHE A 56 2.74 -5.56 14.15
N ASN A 57 2.08 -6.44 13.39
CA ASN A 57 1.32 -6.03 12.21
C ASN A 57 0.15 -5.11 12.59
N ARG A 58 -0.55 -5.39 13.69
CA ARG A 58 -1.71 -4.60 14.12
C ARG A 58 -1.41 -3.10 14.20
N ASP A 59 -0.27 -2.75 14.77
CA ASP A 59 0.07 -1.35 15.05
C ASP A 59 1.06 -0.80 14.01
N VAL A 60 2.13 -1.54 13.70
CA VAL A 60 3.22 -1.02 12.87
C VAL A 60 2.84 -0.97 11.39
N GLN A 61 2.01 -1.88 10.90
CA GLN A 61 1.62 -1.91 9.49
C GLN A 61 0.84 -0.66 9.11
N VAL A 62 -0.17 -0.29 9.91
CA VAL A 62 -1.02 0.87 9.64
C VAL A 62 -0.20 2.16 9.66
N GLU A 63 0.65 2.33 10.67
CA GLU A 63 1.54 3.49 10.75
C GLU A 63 2.51 3.55 9.55
N SER A 64 3.01 2.40 9.08
CA SER A 64 3.90 2.35 7.91
C SER A 64 3.17 2.74 6.63
N VAL A 65 1.94 2.26 6.43
CA VAL A 65 1.10 2.61 5.26
C VAL A 65 0.79 4.10 5.25
N LEU A 66 0.37 4.67 6.39
CA LEU A 66 0.09 6.10 6.50
C LEU A 66 1.36 6.94 6.31
N THR A 67 2.50 6.47 6.81
CA THR A 67 3.81 7.10 6.59
C THR A 67 4.17 7.13 5.11
N MET A 68 3.88 6.07 4.35
CA MET A 68 4.14 6.05 2.90
C MET A 68 3.34 7.13 2.17
N LEU A 69 2.06 7.32 2.50
CA LEU A 69 1.26 8.40 1.92
C LEU A 69 1.79 9.78 2.38
N ALA A 70 2.04 9.94 3.68
CA ALA A 70 2.54 11.19 4.26
C ALA A 70 3.92 11.59 3.71
N ALA A 71 4.75 10.63 3.27
CA ALA A 71 6.02 10.92 2.61
C ALA A 71 5.83 11.76 1.32
N SER A 72 4.67 11.67 0.67
CA SER A 72 4.34 12.50 -0.50
C SER A 72 3.84 13.92 -0.15
N GLU A 73 3.66 14.24 1.13
CA GLU A 73 3.15 15.56 1.58
C GLU A 73 4.07 16.70 1.14
N SER A 74 5.38 16.51 1.23
CA SER A 74 6.38 17.50 0.82
C SER A 74 6.81 17.40 -0.64
N GLU A 75 6.31 16.41 -1.38
CA GLU A 75 6.74 16.18 -2.77
C GLU A 75 6.07 17.19 -3.72
N PRO A 76 6.81 17.69 -4.72
CA PRO A 76 6.28 18.63 -5.69
C PRO A 76 5.31 17.94 -6.65
N SER A 77 4.31 18.71 -7.10
CA SER A 77 3.52 18.35 -8.28
C SER A 77 4.32 18.65 -9.56
N PHE A 78 4.19 17.81 -10.58
CA PHE A 78 4.83 18.02 -11.89
C PHE A 78 3.97 18.86 -12.87
N GLY A 79 2.86 19.44 -12.41
CA GLY A 79 2.03 20.32 -13.24
C GLY A 79 0.58 20.50 -12.78
N TYR A 80 0.09 19.63 -11.89
CA TYR A 80 -1.21 19.79 -11.23
C TYR A 80 -1.19 20.89 -10.17
N GLN A 81 -2.35 21.49 -9.91
CA GLN A 81 -2.50 22.55 -8.90
C GLN A 81 -2.39 22.05 -7.46
N ILE A 82 -2.39 20.72 -7.25
CA ILE A 82 -2.18 20.06 -5.97
C ILE A 82 -1.18 18.90 -6.16
N ASN A 83 -0.51 18.48 -5.08
CA ASN A 83 0.37 17.31 -5.10
C ASN A 83 -0.40 16.01 -4.80
N ASN A 84 0.29 14.87 -4.94
CA ASN A 84 -0.29 13.54 -4.75
C ASN A 84 -0.96 13.36 -3.38
N TYR A 85 -0.32 13.88 -2.32
CA TYR A 85 -0.87 13.82 -0.97
C TYR A 85 -2.23 14.51 -0.86
N GLN A 86 -2.35 15.74 -1.37
CA GLN A 86 -3.61 16.47 -1.38
C GLN A 86 -4.66 15.81 -2.27
N HIS A 87 -4.24 15.25 -3.40
CA HIS A 87 -5.12 14.49 -4.30
C HIS A 87 -5.73 13.27 -3.59
N CYS A 88 -4.92 12.47 -2.91
CA CYS A 88 -5.37 11.31 -2.13
C CYS A 88 -6.35 11.72 -0.99
N LEU A 89 -6.04 12.79 -0.24
CA LEU A 89 -6.94 13.30 0.80
C LEU A 89 -8.26 13.82 0.21
N GLN A 90 -8.20 14.47 -0.94
CA GLN A 90 -9.37 14.99 -1.62
C GLN A 90 -10.28 13.86 -2.12
N ALA A 91 -9.71 12.84 -2.77
CA ALA A 91 -10.41 11.64 -3.20
C ALA A 91 -11.16 11.00 -2.01
N ALA A 92 -10.47 10.75 -0.90
CA ALA A 92 -11.05 10.17 0.30
C ALA A 92 -12.14 11.05 0.92
N THR A 93 -11.93 12.37 0.95
CA THR A 93 -12.92 13.33 1.47
C THR A 93 -14.19 13.30 0.63
N MET A 94 -14.06 13.31 -0.70
CA MET A 94 -15.19 13.25 -1.63
C MET A 94 -15.96 11.93 -1.47
N THR A 95 -15.26 10.80 -1.43
CA THR A 95 -15.89 9.49 -1.22
C THR A 95 -16.62 9.39 0.12
N TYR A 96 -16.04 9.95 1.19
CA TYR A 96 -16.68 10.00 2.51
C TYR A 96 -17.94 10.86 2.52
N LEU A 97 -17.89 12.05 1.91
CA LEU A 97 -19.03 12.98 1.87
C LEU A 97 -20.18 12.47 0.99
N ASP A 98 -19.87 11.69 -0.04
CA ASP A 98 -20.87 11.02 -0.88
C ASP A 98 -21.49 9.78 -0.17
N GLY A 99 -21.04 9.46 1.04
CA GLY A 99 -21.65 8.42 1.88
C GLY A 99 -21.34 6.99 1.45
N LEU A 100 -20.22 6.78 0.75
CA LEU A 100 -19.78 5.45 0.34
C LEU A 100 -19.24 4.65 1.54
N ASP A 101 -19.10 3.35 1.34
CA ASP A 101 -18.61 2.44 2.36
C ASP A 101 -17.18 2.80 2.77
N GLU A 102 -16.83 2.50 4.02
CA GLU A 102 -15.52 2.78 4.60
C GLU A 102 -14.35 2.19 3.78
N GLU A 103 -14.56 1.03 3.15
CA GLU A 103 -13.57 0.44 2.27
C GLU A 103 -13.29 1.34 1.05
N ASP A 104 -14.33 1.90 0.44
CA ASP A 104 -14.18 2.80 -0.71
C ASP A 104 -13.45 4.09 -0.30
N VAL A 105 -13.72 4.61 0.90
CA VAL A 105 -13.00 5.80 1.44
C VAL A 105 -11.51 5.51 1.62
N VAL A 106 -11.15 4.36 2.21
CA VAL A 106 -9.75 3.99 2.44
C VAL A 106 -9.04 3.66 1.12
N VAL A 107 -9.74 3.03 0.18
CA VAL A 107 -9.25 2.77 -1.18
C VAL A 107 -9.01 4.08 -1.90
N ALA A 108 -9.92 5.06 -1.82
CA ALA A 108 -9.71 6.40 -2.37
C ALA A 108 -8.51 7.11 -1.75
N LEU A 109 -8.29 6.97 -0.44
CA LEU A 109 -7.13 7.54 0.24
C LEU A 109 -5.79 6.96 -0.25
N LEU A 110 -5.77 5.69 -0.64
CA LEU A 110 -4.52 4.95 -0.87
C LEU A 110 -4.32 4.51 -2.33
N HIS A 111 -5.25 4.83 -3.24
CA HIS A 111 -5.16 4.38 -4.64
C HIS A 111 -3.86 4.79 -5.34
N ASP A 112 -3.33 5.96 -4.96
CA ASP A 112 -2.13 6.58 -5.50
C ASP A 112 -0.95 6.62 -4.50
N VAL A 113 -0.97 5.77 -3.47
CA VAL A 113 0.14 5.69 -2.48
C VAL A 113 1.48 5.32 -3.13
N GLY A 114 1.44 4.66 -4.30
CA GLY A 114 2.61 4.29 -5.10
C GLY A 114 3.06 5.35 -6.11
N PHE A 115 2.33 6.46 -6.28
CA PHE A 115 2.48 7.37 -7.42
C PHE A 115 3.91 7.92 -7.57
N VAL A 116 4.51 8.39 -6.47
CA VAL A 116 5.84 9.01 -6.50
C VAL A 116 6.95 7.99 -6.75
N VAL A 117 6.84 6.78 -6.19
CA VAL A 117 7.92 5.78 -6.18
C VAL A 117 7.80 4.73 -7.29
N CYS A 118 6.59 4.57 -7.84
CA CYS A 118 6.27 3.57 -8.86
C CYS A 118 5.24 4.13 -9.87
N PRO A 119 5.50 5.27 -10.53
CA PRO A 119 4.50 6.00 -11.32
C PRO A 119 3.87 5.13 -12.43
N GLU A 120 4.66 4.33 -13.13
CA GLU A 120 4.18 3.50 -14.24
C GLU A 120 3.28 2.32 -13.79
N ARG A 121 3.24 2.01 -12.48
CA ARG A 121 2.52 0.84 -11.94
C ARG A 121 1.87 1.12 -10.59
N HIS A 122 1.58 2.38 -10.26
CA HIS A 122 1.13 2.76 -8.93
C HIS A 122 -0.20 2.11 -8.54
N GLY A 123 -1.09 1.85 -9.50
CA GLY A 123 -2.35 1.15 -9.24
C GLY A 123 -2.14 -0.32 -8.88
N VAL A 124 -1.27 -1.01 -9.61
CA VAL A 124 -0.88 -2.39 -9.24
C VAL A 124 -0.18 -2.39 -7.88
N PHE A 125 0.70 -1.41 -7.63
CA PHE A 125 1.36 -1.26 -6.33
C PHE A 125 0.35 -1.12 -5.18
N ALA A 126 -0.65 -0.23 -5.32
CA ALA A 126 -1.69 -0.04 -4.32
C ALA A 126 -2.57 -1.30 -4.16
N ALA A 127 -2.88 -1.99 -5.27
CA ALA A 127 -3.63 -3.24 -5.25
C ALA A 127 -2.90 -4.34 -4.48
N GLU A 128 -1.58 -4.52 -4.68
CA GLU A 128 -0.80 -5.52 -3.95
C GLU A 128 -0.61 -5.14 -2.47
N LEU A 129 -0.56 -3.85 -2.15
CA LEU A 129 -0.54 -3.38 -0.76
C LEU A 129 -1.85 -3.70 -0.02
N MET A 130 -2.99 -3.49 -0.68
CA MET A 130 -4.31 -3.49 -0.05
C MET A 130 -5.11 -4.78 -0.28
N GLY A 131 -4.78 -5.57 -1.29
CA GLY A 131 -5.67 -6.58 -1.86
C GLY A 131 -6.09 -7.68 -0.88
N GLY A 132 -5.26 -8.00 0.11
CA GLY A 132 -5.65 -8.93 1.18
C GLY A 132 -6.77 -8.39 2.09
N TYR A 133 -7.01 -7.07 2.10
CA TYR A 133 -7.87 -6.39 3.09
C TYR A 133 -9.15 -5.78 2.47
N VAL A 134 -9.26 -5.78 1.14
CA VAL A 134 -10.35 -5.16 0.39
C VAL A 134 -11.11 -6.19 -0.45
N SER A 135 -12.30 -5.83 -0.90
CA SER A 135 -13.10 -6.65 -1.80
C SER A 135 -12.45 -6.81 -3.18
N GLU A 136 -12.80 -7.89 -3.90
CA GLU A 136 -12.42 -8.09 -5.30
C GLU A 136 -12.76 -6.88 -6.18
N ARG A 137 -13.89 -6.22 -5.90
CA ARG A 137 -14.31 -4.99 -6.59
C ARG A 137 -13.25 -3.90 -6.50
N ASN A 138 -12.74 -3.64 -5.29
CA ASN A 138 -11.76 -2.59 -5.05
C ASN A 138 -10.33 -3.02 -5.38
N TYR A 139 -9.99 -4.30 -5.19
CA TYR A 139 -8.72 -4.83 -5.70
C TYR A 139 -8.62 -4.67 -7.22
N TRP A 140 -9.68 -5.03 -7.94
CA TRP A 140 -9.75 -4.87 -9.39
C TRP A 140 -9.70 -3.40 -9.79
N MET A 141 -10.44 -2.53 -9.10
CA MET A 141 -10.38 -1.08 -9.34
C MET A 141 -8.97 -0.55 -9.19
N LEU A 142 -8.29 -0.81 -8.06
CA LEU A 142 -6.92 -0.37 -7.81
C LEU A 142 -5.96 -0.81 -8.92
N ARG A 143 -6.02 -2.09 -9.33
CA ARG A 143 -5.16 -2.65 -10.39
C ARG A 143 -5.34 -1.95 -11.74
N HIS A 144 -6.52 -1.41 -12.02
CA HIS A 144 -6.91 -0.96 -13.35
C HIS A 144 -7.13 0.55 -13.48
N HIS A 145 -7.28 1.29 -12.37
CA HIS A 145 -7.70 2.70 -12.40
C HIS A 145 -6.83 3.58 -13.30
N GLN A 146 -5.51 3.34 -13.31
CA GLN A 146 -4.56 4.03 -14.19
C GLN A 146 -4.97 3.95 -15.68
N SER A 147 -5.47 2.81 -16.14
CA SER A 147 -5.89 2.61 -17.53
C SER A 147 -7.25 3.23 -17.86
N PHE A 148 -7.98 3.72 -16.85
CA PHE A 148 -9.25 4.41 -17.00
C PHE A 148 -9.10 5.94 -16.99
N LEU A 149 -7.93 6.46 -16.62
CA LEU A 149 -7.62 7.90 -16.61
C LEU A 149 -7.90 8.57 -17.97
N ASP A 150 -7.67 7.85 -19.06
CA ASP A 150 -7.77 8.41 -20.41
C ASP A 150 -9.19 8.46 -20.98
N THR A 151 -10.15 7.85 -20.30
CA THR A 151 -11.53 7.71 -20.81
C THR A 151 -12.34 9.00 -20.69
N HIS A 152 -11.96 9.93 -19.81
CA HIS A 152 -12.73 11.15 -19.50
C HIS A 152 -11.98 12.47 -19.80
N GLY A 153 -10.71 12.40 -20.20
CA GLY A 153 -9.89 13.55 -20.58
C GLY A 153 -10.18 14.04 -22.01
N GLY A 154 -11.08 15.01 -22.16
CA GLY A 154 -11.32 15.67 -23.44
C GLY A 154 -10.04 16.27 -24.05
N SER A 155 -9.83 16.06 -25.35
CA SER A 155 -8.83 16.74 -26.19
C SER A 155 -7.37 16.76 -25.70
N HIS A 156 -6.86 15.67 -25.12
CA HIS A 156 -5.40 15.46 -25.07
C HIS A 156 -4.88 15.35 -26.52
N SER A 157 -4.04 16.29 -26.93
CA SER A 157 -3.53 16.45 -28.30
C SER A 157 -2.43 15.45 -28.68
N ASP A 158 -1.95 14.69 -27.71
CA ASP A 158 -0.76 13.90 -27.86
C ASP A 158 -1.22 12.45 -28.01
N GLY A 159 -1.20 11.94 -29.25
CA GLY A 159 -1.66 10.60 -29.66
C GLY A 159 -0.93 9.42 -29.00
N ALA A 160 -0.25 9.64 -27.88
CA ALA A 160 0.34 8.64 -26.99
C ALA A 160 -0.69 8.04 -26.01
N VAL A 161 -1.87 8.64 -25.91
CA VAL A 161 -2.91 8.27 -24.95
C VAL A 161 -3.98 7.39 -25.61
N ASP A 162 -4.06 6.11 -25.21
CA ASP A 162 -5.10 5.19 -25.68
C ASP A 162 -6.41 5.43 -24.94
N ARG A 163 -7.26 6.29 -25.51
CA ARG A 163 -8.60 6.61 -24.96
C ARG A 163 -9.54 5.41 -24.87
N GLN A 164 -9.18 4.28 -25.49
CA GLN A 164 -9.93 3.03 -25.44
C GLN A 164 -9.18 1.97 -24.63
N ALA A 165 -8.11 2.31 -23.90
CA ALA A 165 -7.37 1.37 -23.07
C ALA A 165 -8.30 0.64 -22.11
N SER A 166 -9.31 1.34 -21.58
CA SER A 166 -10.34 0.77 -20.71
C SER A 166 -11.32 -0.16 -21.45
N ASP A 167 -11.60 0.07 -22.74
CA ASP A 167 -12.62 -0.66 -23.51
C ASP A 167 -12.34 -2.17 -23.59
N ARG A 168 -11.08 -2.60 -23.44
CA ARG A 168 -10.71 -4.02 -23.39
C ARG A 168 -11.33 -4.77 -22.21
N TRP A 169 -11.78 -4.07 -21.17
CA TRP A 169 -12.47 -4.65 -20.02
C TRP A 169 -13.97 -4.38 -19.99
N ARG A 170 -14.54 -3.83 -21.08
CA ARG A 170 -15.98 -3.59 -21.16
C ARG A 170 -16.75 -4.91 -20.96
N GLY A 171 -17.70 -4.90 -20.05
CA GLY A 171 -18.48 -6.10 -19.66
C GLY A 171 -17.90 -6.88 -18.48
N HIS A 172 -16.72 -6.51 -17.96
CA HIS A 172 -16.26 -7.00 -16.66
C HIS A 172 -17.16 -6.47 -15.54
N GLU A 173 -17.43 -7.29 -14.51
CA GLU A 173 -18.36 -6.94 -13.44
C GLU A 173 -17.97 -5.66 -12.65
N HIS A 174 -16.67 -5.35 -12.60
CA HIS A 174 -16.14 -4.18 -11.90
C HIS A 174 -15.83 -2.99 -12.82
N TYR A 175 -16.10 -3.11 -14.13
CA TYR A 175 -15.81 -2.07 -15.11
C TYR A 175 -16.49 -0.73 -14.79
N GLU A 176 -17.81 -0.76 -14.54
CA GLU A 176 -18.59 0.45 -14.29
C GLU A 176 -18.20 1.13 -12.97
N TRP A 177 -17.86 0.34 -11.94
CA TRP A 177 -17.37 0.90 -10.68
C TRP A 177 -16.03 1.62 -10.88
N THR A 178 -15.06 0.99 -11.53
CA THR A 178 -13.75 1.63 -11.79
C THR A 178 -13.88 2.88 -12.62
N LYS A 179 -14.76 2.86 -13.63
CA LYS A 179 -15.04 4.03 -14.47
C LYS A 179 -15.61 5.19 -13.65
N GLU A 180 -16.60 4.92 -12.80
CA GLU A 180 -17.22 5.93 -11.93
C GLU A 180 -16.22 6.46 -10.90
N PHE A 181 -15.46 5.57 -10.26
CA PHE A 181 -14.42 5.95 -9.30
C PHE A 181 -13.41 6.90 -9.94
N VAL A 182 -12.89 6.53 -11.11
CA VAL A 182 -11.88 7.33 -11.80
C VAL A 182 -12.43 8.69 -12.24
N TYR A 183 -13.67 8.72 -12.73
CA TYR A 183 -14.29 9.97 -13.14
C TYR A 183 -14.51 10.92 -11.96
N ARG A 184 -15.01 10.41 -10.84
CA ARG A 184 -15.46 11.25 -9.71
C ARG A 184 -14.38 11.53 -8.68
N TYR A 185 -13.69 10.50 -8.23
CA TYR A 185 -12.87 10.56 -7.02
C TYR A 185 -11.38 10.61 -7.34
N ASP A 186 -10.96 10.16 -8.51
CA ASP A 186 -9.58 10.33 -9.00
C ASP A 186 -9.49 11.66 -9.78
N GLN A 187 -9.98 11.73 -11.03
CA GLN A 187 -9.85 12.92 -11.87
C GLN A 187 -10.55 14.16 -11.31
N GLY A 188 -11.64 13.96 -10.55
CA GLY A 188 -12.37 15.04 -9.89
C GLY A 188 -11.64 15.63 -8.68
N ALA A 189 -10.65 14.92 -8.14
CA ALA A 189 -9.93 15.29 -6.92
C ALA A 189 -8.64 16.08 -7.22
N ILE A 190 -8.77 17.19 -7.96
CA ILE A 190 -7.63 18.07 -8.33
C ILE A 190 -7.86 19.55 -8.01
N ASN A 191 -8.88 19.87 -7.20
CA ASN A 191 -9.29 21.26 -6.95
C ASN A 191 -8.51 21.84 -5.75
N PRO A 192 -7.63 22.84 -5.95
CA PRO A 192 -6.80 23.43 -4.88
C PRO A 192 -7.57 24.24 -3.84
N ARG A 193 -8.88 24.48 -4.06
CA ARG A 193 -9.76 25.19 -3.13
C ARG A 193 -10.68 24.26 -2.35
N TYR A 194 -10.58 22.96 -2.55
CA TYR A 194 -11.42 22.00 -1.84
C TYR A 194 -10.91 21.83 -0.41
N GLU A 195 -11.84 21.79 0.54
CA GLU A 195 -11.52 21.57 1.94
C GLU A 195 -11.43 20.07 2.20
N ASN A 196 -10.20 19.58 2.34
CA ASN A 196 -9.91 18.16 2.57
C ASN A 196 -9.91 17.87 4.07
N ALA A 197 -10.46 16.72 4.47
CA ALA A 197 -10.22 16.19 5.80
C ALA A 197 -8.73 15.82 5.96
N PRO A 198 -8.13 16.01 7.15
CA PRO A 198 -6.73 15.67 7.38
C PRO A 198 -6.52 14.15 7.41
N LEU A 199 -5.28 13.68 7.19
CA LEU A 199 -4.95 12.24 7.24
C LEU A 199 -5.42 11.55 8.54
N GLU A 200 -5.32 12.26 9.67
CA GLU A 200 -5.76 11.79 10.99
C GLU A 200 -7.26 11.46 11.07
N PHE A 201 -8.08 12.12 10.26
CA PHE A 201 -9.51 11.81 10.17
C PHE A 201 -9.75 10.40 9.62
N PHE A 202 -8.92 9.97 8.66
CA PHE A 202 -9.04 8.67 8.01
C PHE A 202 -8.30 7.55 8.73
N ARG A 203 -7.32 7.88 9.59
CA ARG A 203 -6.51 6.89 10.33
C ARG A 203 -7.36 5.77 10.97
N PRO A 204 -8.46 6.04 11.70
CA PRO A 204 -9.27 4.99 12.31
C PRO A 204 -9.92 4.04 11.29
N MET A 205 -10.25 4.53 10.09
CA MET A 205 -10.81 3.72 9.00
C MET A 205 -9.73 2.78 8.44
N VAL A 206 -8.53 3.32 8.18
CA VAL A 206 -7.38 2.52 7.72
C VAL A 206 -7.06 1.40 8.73
N GLN A 207 -7.06 1.71 10.02
CA GLN A 207 -6.89 0.71 11.08
C GLN A 207 -7.91 -0.43 11.00
N ARG A 208 -9.19 -0.12 10.74
CA ARG A 208 -10.25 -1.14 10.63
C ARG A 208 -10.12 -1.98 9.36
N ILE A 209 -9.73 -1.40 8.23
CA ILE A 209 -9.49 -2.14 6.98
C ILE A 209 -8.32 -3.12 7.15
N PHE A 210 -7.17 -2.65 7.63
CA PHE A 210 -5.98 -3.49 7.80
C PHE A 210 -6.07 -4.47 8.98
N ALA A 211 -7.05 -4.31 9.88
CA ALA A 211 -7.36 -5.29 10.93
C ALA A 211 -8.18 -6.49 10.42
N ARG A 212 -8.66 -6.46 9.16
CA ARG A 212 -9.39 -7.59 8.57
C ARG A 212 -8.45 -8.79 8.37
N PRO A 213 -8.96 -10.03 8.46
CA PRO A 213 -8.20 -11.20 8.06
C PRO A 213 -7.78 -11.07 6.60
N ALA A 214 -6.48 -11.17 6.32
CA ALA A 214 -5.96 -11.10 4.97
C ALA A 214 -6.50 -12.26 4.12
N GLN A 215 -7.15 -11.96 3.01
CA GLN A 215 -7.56 -12.95 2.01
C GLN A 215 -6.34 -13.39 1.18
N PRO A 216 -6.29 -14.66 0.74
CA PRO A 216 -5.27 -15.10 -0.21
C PRO A 216 -5.35 -14.29 -1.50
N LEU A 217 -4.26 -13.66 -1.89
CA LEU A 217 -4.13 -13.07 -3.22
C LEU A 217 -3.88 -14.19 -4.24
N THR A 218 -4.71 -14.25 -5.28
CA THR A 218 -4.41 -15.08 -6.44
C THR A 218 -3.43 -14.31 -7.30
N LEU A 219 -2.15 -14.73 -7.29
CA LEU A 219 -1.14 -14.21 -8.20
C LEU A 219 -1.38 -14.86 -9.56
N ASP A 220 -1.75 -14.05 -10.56
CA ASP A 220 -1.96 -14.43 -11.96
C ASP A 220 -0.66 -14.56 -12.77
#